data_AF-A0A7Z9W1F5-F1
#
_entry.id   AF-A0A7Z9W1F5-F1
#
_cell.length_a   1.000
_cell.length_b   1.000
_cell.length_c   1.000
_cell.angle_alpha   90.00
_cell.angle_beta   90.00
_cell.angle_gamma   90.00
#
_symmetry.space_group_name_H-M   'P 1'
#
loop_
_entity.id
_entity.type
_entity.pdbx_description
1 polymer ?
#
loop_
_entity_poly.entity_id
_entity_poly.type
_entity_poly.pdbx_seq_one_letter_code
_entity_poly.pdbx_strand_id
1 'polypeptide(L)'
;MPITTDSETMTKGGSWLFEASTPNGVFTPEQMTEEHRLVYQTSGEFAREIVQHNDQLETKDWNLTRQLLTRAGELGLLGTDVPETYGGLEFDKVSSAIIAGRLGPAGS
;
A
#
# COMPACT_ATOMS: atom_id res chain seq x y z
N MET A 1 -30.23 27.94 4.19
CA MET A 1 -30.49 26.78 3.32
C MET A 1 -29.97 25.56 4.07
N PRO A 2 -30.77 24.51 4.29
CA PRO A 2 -30.25 23.31 4.91
C PRO A 2 -29.33 22.60 3.91
N ILE A 3 -28.12 22.29 4.34
CA ILE A 3 -27.21 21.37 3.66
C ILE A 3 -27.82 19.98 3.81
N THR A 4 -28.45 19.47 2.77
CA THR A 4 -28.86 18.07 2.70
C THR A 4 -27.58 17.24 2.65
N THR A 5 -27.31 16.49 3.72
CA THR A 5 -26.29 15.46 3.72
C THR A 5 -26.78 14.35 2.79
N ASP A 6 -26.36 14.37 1.53
CA ASP A 6 -26.51 13.22 0.65
C ASP A 6 -25.75 12.06 1.28
N SER A 7 -26.49 11.01 1.63
CA SER A 7 -25.90 9.74 2.03
C SER A 7 -25.10 9.24 0.82
N GLU A 8 -23.77 9.12 0.93
CA GLU A 8 -22.94 8.54 -0.12
C GLU A 8 -23.48 7.16 -0.48
N THR A 9 -24.13 7.05 -1.63
CA THR A 9 -24.55 5.77 -2.19
C THR A 9 -23.31 4.98 -2.52
N MET A 10 -22.99 4.00 -1.67
CA MET A 10 -21.87 3.09 -1.85
C MET A 10 -21.98 2.38 -3.22
N THR A 11 -21.03 2.66 -4.12
CA THR A 11 -21.00 2.08 -5.47
C THR A 11 -20.87 0.56 -5.39
N LYS A 12 -21.76 -0.16 -6.07
CA LYS A 12 -21.72 -1.63 -6.09
C LYS A 12 -20.61 -2.12 -7.02
N GLY A 13 -19.92 -3.20 -6.61
CA GLY A 13 -18.95 -3.87 -7.46
C GLY A 13 -19.56 -4.31 -8.79
N GLY A 14 -18.91 -3.96 -9.90
CA GLY A 14 -19.36 -4.31 -11.26
C GLY A 14 -20.43 -3.39 -11.87
N SER A 15 -20.91 -2.36 -11.16
CA SER A 15 -21.93 -1.44 -11.71
C SER A 15 -21.44 -0.68 -12.96
N TRP A 16 -20.12 -0.47 -13.08
CA TRP A 16 -19.47 0.20 -14.21
C TRP A 16 -19.73 -0.46 -15.58
N LEU A 17 -20.19 -1.72 -15.60
CA LEU A 17 -20.58 -2.42 -16.83
C LEU A 17 -21.90 -1.89 -17.41
N PHE A 18 -22.78 -1.37 -16.55
CA PHE A 18 -24.13 -0.94 -16.91
C PHE A 18 -24.28 0.58 -16.85
N GLU A 19 -23.49 1.26 -16.03
CA GLU A 19 -23.58 2.70 -15.77
C GLU A 19 -22.18 3.33 -15.83
N ALA A 20 -22.06 4.54 -16.38
CA ALA A 20 -20.79 5.24 -16.43
C ALA A 20 -20.38 5.78 -15.05
N SER A 21 -19.11 5.60 -14.68
CA SER A 21 -18.55 6.19 -13.47
C SER A 21 -18.37 7.71 -13.63
N THR A 22 -18.62 8.47 -12.56
CA THR A 22 -18.28 9.89 -12.52
C THR A 22 -16.80 10.08 -12.18
N PRO A 23 -16.13 11.16 -12.65
CA PRO A 23 -14.73 11.42 -12.31
C PRO A 23 -14.45 11.48 -10.81
N ASN A 24 -15.39 12.00 -10.01
CA ASN A 24 -15.25 12.08 -8.56
C ASN A 24 -15.56 10.75 -7.84
N GLY A 25 -16.13 9.76 -8.56
CA GLY A 25 -16.48 8.44 -8.02
C GLY A 25 -15.41 7.37 -8.22
N VAL A 26 -14.23 7.75 -8.73
CA VAL A 26 -13.09 6.87 -8.93
C VAL A 26 -11.88 7.41 -8.18
N PHE A 27 -11.01 6.50 -7.73
CA PHE A 27 -9.73 6.85 -7.13
C PHE A 27 -8.63 6.85 -8.19
N THR A 28 -7.83 7.91 -8.25
CA THR A 28 -6.64 8.05 -9.12
C THR A 28 -5.40 8.41 -8.31
N PRO A 29 -4.18 8.17 -8.84
CA PRO A 29 -2.94 8.54 -8.15
C PRO A 29 -2.83 10.03 -7.78
N GLU A 30 -3.48 10.92 -8.54
CA GLU A 30 -3.52 12.35 -8.27
C GLU A 30 -4.24 12.69 -6.95
N GLN A 31 -5.10 11.79 -6.47
CA GLN A 31 -5.83 11.92 -5.21
C GLN A 31 -5.07 11.36 -4.00
N MET A 32 -3.83 10.88 -4.18
CA MET A 32 -3.00 10.44 -3.05
C MET A 32 -2.80 11.54 -2.02
N THR A 33 -2.96 11.19 -0.75
CA THR A 33 -2.70 12.07 0.39
C THR A 33 -1.18 12.24 0.60
N GLU A 34 -0.79 13.15 1.50
CA GLU A 34 0.62 13.26 1.90
C GLU A 34 1.13 11.98 2.58
N GLU A 35 0.29 11.32 3.36
CA GLU A 35 0.58 10.03 3.99
C GLU A 35 0.82 8.93 2.94
N HIS A 36 -0.05 8.83 1.92
CA HIS A 36 0.16 7.91 0.80
C HIS A 36 1.49 8.15 0.09
N ARG A 37 1.87 9.43 -0.10
CA ARG A 37 3.14 9.81 -0.72
C ARG A 37 4.34 9.43 0.16
N LEU A 38 4.22 9.54 1.48
CA LEU A 38 5.26 9.13 2.41
C LEU A 38 5.47 7.61 2.35
N VAL A 39 4.38 6.83 2.43
CA VAL A 39 4.41 5.37 2.26
C VAL A 39 5.07 4.99 0.92
N TYR A 40 4.68 5.65 -0.17
CA TYR A 40 5.25 5.45 -1.50
C TYR A 40 6.77 5.67 -1.56
N GLN A 41 7.29 6.66 -0.83
CA GLN A 41 8.72 6.95 -0.74
C GLN A 41 9.44 5.90 0.09
N THR A 42 8.97 5.63 1.31
CA THR A 42 9.56 4.63 2.23
C THR A 42 9.62 3.25 1.61
N SER A 43 8.53 2.77 1.00
CA SER A 43 8.52 1.48 0.31
C SER A 43 9.46 1.46 -0.89
N GLY A 44 9.59 2.58 -1.61
CA GLY A 44 10.51 2.69 -2.75
C GLY A 44 11.98 2.70 -2.34
N GLU A 45 12.32 3.25 -1.18
CA GLU A 45 13.66 3.18 -0.61
C GLU A 45 14.00 1.76 -0.16
N PHE A 46 13.08 1.10 0.55
CA PHE A 46 13.26 -0.27 0.97
C PHE A 46 13.35 -1.25 -0.22
N ALA A 47 12.59 -1.03 -1.29
CA ALA A 47 12.72 -1.80 -2.53
C ALA A 47 14.13 -1.72 -3.13
N ARG A 48 14.76 -0.53 -3.11
CA ARG A 48 16.15 -0.36 -3.58
C ARG A 48 17.14 -1.11 -2.69
N GLU A 49 16.92 -1.12 -1.38
CA GLU A 49 17.73 -1.89 -0.43
C GLU A 49 17.64 -3.40 -0.73
N ILE A 50 16.45 -3.93 -1.00
CA ILE A 50 16.28 -5.33 -1.40
C ILE A 50 17.06 -5.64 -2.68
N VAL A 51 16.88 -4.83 -3.73
CA VAL A 51 17.52 -5.04 -5.05
C VAL A 51 19.04 -5.11 -4.96
N GLN A 52 19.66 -4.35 -4.05
CA GLN A 52 21.11 -4.40 -3.81
C GLN A 52 21.61 -5.77 -3.33
N HIS A 53 20.71 -6.61 -2.80
CA HIS A 53 21.03 -7.92 -2.26
C HIS A 53 20.43 -9.08 -3.08
N ASN A 54 19.85 -8.83 -4.26
CA ASN A 54 19.16 -9.85 -5.05
C ASN A 54 20.03 -11.09 -5.31
N ASP A 55 21.28 -10.90 -5.76
CA ASP A 55 22.18 -12.04 -6.05
C ASP A 55 22.38 -12.95 -4.83
N GLN A 56 22.48 -12.38 -3.63
CA GLN A 56 22.62 -13.14 -2.40
C GLN A 56 21.30 -13.81 -1.99
N LEU A 57 20.17 -13.12 -2.15
CA LEU A 57 18.84 -13.68 -1.89
C LEU A 57 18.55 -14.90 -2.78
N GLU A 58 18.96 -14.87 -4.06
CA GLU A 58 18.81 -16.00 -5.00
C GLU A 58 19.58 -17.26 -4.55
N THR A 59 20.64 -17.10 -3.76
CA THR A 59 21.35 -18.25 -3.14
C THR A 59 20.57 -18.91 -2.00
N LYS A 60 19.36 -18.42 -1.69
CA LYS A 60 18.51 -18.85 -0.56
C LYS A 60 19.15 -18.55 0.79
N ASP A 61 19.78 -17.38 0.92
CA ASP A 61 20.27 -16.91 2.21
C ASP A 61 19.09 -16.50 3.11
N TRP A 62 18.64 -17.47 3.91
CA TRP A 62 17.55 -17.29 4.87
C TRP A 62 17.92 -16.41 6.07
N ASN A 63 19.21 -16.17 6.34
CA ASN A 63 19.62 -15.21 7.36
C ASN A 63 19.37 -13.79 6.87
N LEU A 64 19.85 -13.48 5.66
CA LEU A 64 19.61 -12.18 5.02
C LEU A 64 18.11 -11.92 4.84
N THR A 65 17.36 -12.91 4.35
CA THR A 65 15.89 -12.79 4.18
C THR A 65 15.20 -12.38 5.48
N ARG A 66 15.56 -13.01 6.61
CA ARG A 66 15.00 -12.67 7.93
C ARG A 66 15.42 -11.27 8.38
N GLN A 67 16.64 -10.85 8.11
CA GLN A 67 17.10 -9.48 8.43
C GLN A 67 16.29 -8.44 7.66
N LEU A 68 16.08 -8.64 6.36
CA LEU A 68 15.27 -7.73 5.53
C LEU A 68 13.80 -7.73 5.96
N LEU A 69 13.22 -8.88 6.34
CA LEU A 69 11.86 -8.93 6.89
C LEU A 69 11.74 -8.19 8.23
N THR A 70 12.70 -8.37 9.14
CA THR A 70 12.75 -7.59 10.39
C THR A 70 12.82 -6.09 10.08
N ARG A 71 13.68 -5.70 9.14
CA ARG A 71 13.81 -4.31 8.69
C ARG A 71 12.51 -3.75 8.11
N ALA A 72 11.80 -4.53 7.29
CA ALA A 72 10.48 -4.16 6.77
C ALA A 72 9.46 -3.92 7.90
N GLY A 73 9.52 -4.75 8.96
CA GLY A 73 8.70 -4.58 10.16
C GLY A 73 9.02 -3.30 10.92
N GLU A 74 10.30 -2.96 11.10
CA GLU A 74 10.72 -1.70 11.73
C GLU A 74 10.26 -0.45 10.96
N LEU A 75 10.16 -0.56 9.63
CA LEU A 75 9.62 0.49 8.76
C LEU A 75 8.08 0.53 8.75
N GLY A 76 7.41 -0.38 9.46
CA GLY A 76 5.95 -0.46 9.52
C GLY A 76 5.29 -1.17 8.33
N LEU A 77 6.07 -1.65 7.35
CA LEU A 77 5.55 -2.17 6.08
C LEU A 77 4.81 -3.51 6.21
N LEU A 78 5.03 -4.24 7.31
CA LEU A 78 4.38 -5.54 7.59
C LEU A 78 3.12 -5.41 8.45
N GLY A 79 2.90 -4.26 9.09
CA GLY A 79 1.79 -4.01 10.01
C GLY A 79 0.65 -3.18 9.42
N THR A 80 0.74 -2.81 8.14
CA THR A 80 -0.15 -1.86 7.45
C THR A 80 -1.63 -2.23 7.58
N ASP A 81 -1.99 -3.50 7.36
CA ASP A 81 -3.38 -3.98 7.38
C ASP A 81 -3.83 -4.52 8.75
N VAL A 82 -2.97 -4.41 9.77
CA VAL A 82 -3.22 -4.95 11.11
C VAL A 82 -3.78 -3.84 12.00
N PRO A 83 -4.87 -4.07 12.75
CA PRO A 83 -5.41 -3.08 13.69
C PRO A 83 -4.38 -2.65 14.76
N GLU A 84 -4.47 -1.41 15.21
CA GLU A 84 -3.54 -0.86 16.21
C GLU A 84 -3.57 -1.64 17.54
N THR A 85 -4.74 -2.17 17.92
CA THR A 85 -4.90 -3.00 19.14
C THR A 85 -4.07 -4.28 19.13
N TYR A 86 -3.57 -4.70 17.97
CA TYR A 86 -2.67 -5.85 17.82
C TYR A 86 -1.22 -5.42 17.49
N GLY A 87 -0.89 -4.14 17.62
CA GLY A 87 0.44 -3.59 17.32
C GLY A 87 0.67 -3.30 15.83
N GLY A 88 -0.40 -3.20 15.03
CA GLY A 88 -0.33 -2.74 13.64
C GLY A 88 -0.47 -1.24 13.49
N LEU A 89 -0.66 -0.79 12.25
CA LEU A 89 -0.80 0.63 11.90
C LEU A 89 -2.21 1.01 11.42
N GLU A 90 -3.06 0.01 11.11
CA GLU A 90 -4.45 0.22 10.66
C GLU A 90 -4.58 1.23 9.50
N PHE A 91 -3.61 1.21 8.58
CA PHE A 91 -3.63 2.08 7.41
C PHE A 91 -4.73 1.67 6.43
N ASP A 92 -5.09 2.61 5.56
CA ASP A 92 -6.07 2.36 4.51
C ASP A 92 -5.55 1.40 3.44
N LYS A 93 -6.49 0.86 2.64
CA LYS A 93 -6.15 -0.11 1.59
C LYS A 93 -5.39 0.50 0.42
N VAL A 94 -5.43 1.83 0.25
CA VAL A 94 -4.62 2.54 -0.72
C VAL A 94 -3.14 2.42 -0.34
N SER A 95 -2.82 2.61 0.94
CA SER A 95 -1.47 2.45 1.48
C SER A 95 -0.95 1.04 1.26
N SER A 96 -1.75 0.02 1.55
CA SER A 96 -1.38 -1.39 1.32
C SER A 96 -1.12 -1.67 -0.18
N ALA A 97 -1.95 -1.13 -1.07
CA ALA A 97 -1.75 -1.24 -2.51
C ALA A 97 -0.48 -0.53 -2.99
N ILE A 98 -0.16 0.64 -2.44
CA ILE A 98 1.06 1.38 -2.74
C ILE A 98 2.29 0.58 -2.32
N ILE A 99 2.30 0.01 -1.12
CA ILE A 99 3.40 -0.83 -0.61
C ILE A 99 3.62 -2.01 -1.56
N ALA A 100 2.55 -2.76 -1.88
CA ALA A 100 2.63 -3.90 -2.77
C ALA A 100 3.17 -3.51 -4.17
N GLY A 101 2.66 -2.41 -4.73
CA GLY A 101 3.10 -1.90 -6.03
C GLY A 101 4.57 -1.44 -6.03
N ARG A 102 5.05 -0.88 -4.92
CA ARG A 102 6.45 -0.44 -4.78
C ARG A 102 7.44 -1.57 -4.55
N LEU A 103 7.04 -2.60 -3.80
CA LEU A 103 7.87 -3.78 -3.54
C LEU A 103 7.84 -4.80 -4.67
N GLY A 104 6.79 -4.83 -5.50
CA GLY A 104 6.65 -5.77 -6.61
C GLY A 104 7.89 -5.90 -7.51
N PRO A 105 8.51 -4.80 -7.98
CA PRO A 105 9.73 -4.84 -8.79
C PRO A 105 10.98 -5.36 -8.08
N ALA A 106 10.96 -5.49 -6.75
CA ALA A 106 12.08 -6.00 -5.97
C ALA A 106 12.11 -7.54 -5.89
N GLY A 107 11.02 -8.22 -6.27
CA GLY A 107 11.02 -9.67 -6.44
C GLY A 107 11.66 -10.07 -7.78
N SER A 108 12.50 -11.11 -7.76
CA SER A 108 12.99 -11.79 -8.97
C SER A 108 12.07 -12.92 -9.41
#